data_AF-A0A3D2XG59-F1
#
_entry.id   AF-A0A3D2XG59-F1
#
_cell.length_a   1.000
_cell.length_b   1.000
_cell.length_c   1.000
_cell.angle_alpha   90.00
_cell.angle_beta   90.00
_cell.angle_gamma   90.00
#
_symmetry.space_group_name_H-M   'P 1'
#
loop_
_entity.id
_entity.type
_entity.pdbx_description
1 polymer ?
#
loop_
_entity_poly.entity_id
_entity_poly.type
_entity_poly.pdbx_seq_one_letter_code
_entity_poly.pdbx_strand_id
1 'polypeptide(L)'
;MILPRFVHTRLLHPLKQFIHDSRAIGITLLVCTAVSLVAANWGSWGEAYRSMWNISFDGSLNHHAHLGFLSLPNSPLLLINDALMALFFFLAGMEIKRELVCGELASIKRSALPVVGAIGGMLAPALLFGLFNKGTPFMTGWAVPTATDIAFTLGIASLLGKRVPVALKIFLTALAIIDDLGAIVVIALFYGGEIAFGYLIGAIAVVVLLWFLNKRKMAFGWLHWLLGIVLWYCMFNSGIHATVAGVIFAFMVPVPKLEELELKFHTPVYFIVMPIFALANTAIGIPENSLQALNSSLSWGIIIGLCIGKPLGITTACYLLVSRKLA
;
A
#
# COMPACT_ATOMS: atom_id res chain seq x y z
N MET A 1 -1.53 -39.36 -0.88
CA MET A 1 -2.95 -38.99 -0.67
C MET A 1 -3.45 -38.36 -1.96
N ILE A 2 -4.14 -39.13 -2.79
CA ILE A 2 -4.48 -38.80 -4.18
C ILE A 2 -5.76 -37.95 -4.14
N LEU A 3 -5.64 -36.62 -4.24
CA LEU A 3 -6.80 -35.78 -4.53
C LEU A 3 -7.38 -36.21 -5.90
N PRO A 4 -8.71 -36.34 -6.04
CA PRO A 4 -9.30 -36.84 -7.27
C PRO A 4 -8.99 -35.90 -8.44
N ARG A 5 -8.45 -36.48 -9.54
CA ARG A 5 -8.07 -35.78 -10.80
C ARG A 5 -9.17 -34.86 -11.38
N PHE A 6 -10.41 -35.00 -10.92
CA PHE A 6 -11.56 -34.18 -11.31
C PHE A 6 -11.49 -32.72 -10.85
N VAL A 7 -10.93 -32.45 -9.66
CA VAL A 7 -10.81 -31.08 -9.12
C VAL A 7 -9.71 -30.29 -9.84
N HIS A 8 -8.68 -30.99 -10.31
CA HIS A 8 -7.48 -30.40 -10.92
C HIS A 8 -7.72 -29.78 -12.30
N THR A 9 -8.63 -30.33 -13.10
CA THR A 9 -8.83 -29.89 -14.50
C THR A 9 -10.01 -28.93 -14.70
N ARG A 10 -11.09 -28.98 -13.90
CA ARG A 10 -12.25 -28.09 -14.10
C ARG A 10 -12.26 -26.82 -13.24
N LEU A 11 -11.68 -26.82 -12.04
CA LEU A 11 -11.71 -25.66 -11.13
C LEU A 11 -10.34 -25.00 -10.98
N LEU A 12 -9.27 -25.80 -10.89
CA LEU A 12 -7.93 -25.27 -10.69
C LEU A 12 -7.33 -24.64 -11.96
N HIS A 13 -7.69 -25.10 -13.16
CA HIS A 13 -7.20 -24.50 -14.41
C HIS A 13 -7.78 -23.10 -14.70
N PRO A 14 -9.10 -22.85 -14.55
CA PRO A 14 -9.66 -21.50 -14.67
C PRO A 14 -9.21 -20.56 -13.55
N LEU A 15 -9.11 -21.04 -12.30
CA LEU A 15 -8.60 -20.22 -11.19
C LEU A 15 -7.13 -19.85 -11.40
N LYS A 16 -6.30 -20.77 -11.90
CA LYS A 16 -4.91 -20.47 -12.22
C LYS A 16 -4.80 -19.47 -13.38
N GLN A 17 -5.65 -19.57 -14.41
CA GLN A 17 -5.71 -18.57 -15.48
C GLN A 17 -6.20 -17.21 -14.98
N PHE A 18 -7.21 -17.18 -14.10
CA PHE A 18 -7.75 -15.96 -13.50
C PHE A 18 -6.69 -15.27 -12.63
N ILE A 19 -5.99 -16.01 -11.77
CA ILE A 19 -4.94 -15.47 -10.89
C ILE A 19 -3.78 -14.85 -11.68
N HIS A 20 -3.53 -15.31 -12.91
CA HIS A 20 -2.48 -14.77 -13.78
C HIS A 20 -2.98 -13.65 -14.71
N ASP A 21 -4.27 -13.30 -14.68
CA ASP A 21 -4.82 -12.16 -15.44
C ASP A 21 -4.75 -10.88 -14.59
N SER A 22 -4.03 -9.86 -15.05
CA SER A 22 -3.95 -8.56 -14.37
C SER A 22 -5.32 -7.89 -14.18
N ARG A 23 -6.33 -8.27 -14.97
CA ARG A 23 -7.72 -7.80 -14.80
C ARG A 23 -8.38 -8.38 -13.57
N ALA A 24 -8.05 -9.62 -13.22
CA ALA A 24 -8.67 -10.32 -12.10
C ALA A 24 -8.44 -9.59 -10.79
N ILE A 25 -7.23 -9.07 -10.57
CA ILE A 25 -6.87 -8.31 -9.38
C ILE A 25 -7.80 -7.10 -9.22
N GLY A 26 -7.94 -6.27 -10.25
CA GLY A 26 -8.79 -5.08 -10.21
C GLY A 26 -10.27 -5.41 -10.02
N ILE A 27 -10.77 -6.45 -10.68
CA ILE A 27 -12.16 -6.92 -10.52
C ILE A 27 -12.39 -7.41 -9.09
N THR A 28 -11.48 -8.22 -8.54
CA THR A 28 -11.59 -8.73 -7.17
C THR A 28 -11.64 -7.58 -6.17
N LEU A 29 -10.78 -6.56 -6.30
CA LEU A 29 -10.81 -5.41 -5.40
C LEU A 29 -12.08 -4.58 -5.49
N LEU A 30 -12.59 -4.37 -6.72
CA LEU A 30 -13.86 -3.66 -6.93
C LEU A 30 -15.01 -4.43 -6.29
N VAL A 31 -15.07 -5.75 -6.49
CA VAL A 31 -16.09 -6.62 -5.88
C VAL A 31 -15.99 -6.59 -4.36
N CYS A 32 -14.80 -6.73 -3.78
CA CYS A 32 -14.60 -6.67 -2.33
C CYS A 32 -15.03 -5.32 -1.74
N THR A 33 -14.69 -4.21 -2.41
CA THR A 33 -15.11 -2.87 -2.00
C THR A 33 -16.63 -2.71 -2.05
N ALA A 34 -17.26 -3.15 -3.15
CA ALA A 34 -18.71 -3.11 -3.30
C ALA A 34 -19.41 -3.97 -2.23
N VAL A 35 -18.91 -5.18 -1.98
CA VAL A 35 -19.43 -6.08 -0.94
C VAL A 35 -19.30 -5.46 0.44
N SER A 36 -18.16 -4.84 0.76
CA SER A 36 -17.96 -4.19 2.06
C SER A 36 -18.90 -3.00 2.26
N LEU A 37 -19.03 -2.13 1.25
CA LEU A 37 -19.95 -0.99 1.32
C LEU A 37 -21.41 -1.45 1.47
N VAL A 38 -21.83 -2.47 0.73
CA VAL A 38 -23.18 -3.04 0.87
C VAL A 38 -23.37 -3.64 2.26
N ALA A 39 -22.42 -4.44 2.74
CA ALA A 39 -22.47 -5.07 4.06
C ALA A 39 -22.50 -4.05 5.20
N ALA A 40 -21.66 -3.01 5.14
CA ALA A 40 -21.57 -1.96 6.16
C ALA A 40 -22.85 -1.13 6.31
N ASN A 41 -23.68 -1.09 5.26
CA ASN A 41 -24.94 -0.34 5.21
C ASN A 41 -26.17 -1.26 5.22
N TRP A 42 -25.99 -2.55 5.47
CA TRP A 42 -27.07 -3.53 5.40
C TRP A 42 -27.91 -3.56 6.69
N GLY A 43 -29.02 -2.83 6.70
CA GLY A 43 -30.04 -2.90 7.75
C GLY A 43 -29.45 -2.95 9.18
N SER A 44 -29.95 -3.86 10.01
CA SER A 44 -29.45 -4.08 11.38
C SER A 44 -28.08 -4.80 11.45
N TRP A 45 -27.58 -5.35 10.35
CA TRP A 45 -26.33 -6.11 10.31
C TRP A 45 -25.11 -5.24 9.99
N GLY A 46 -25.32 -4.06 9.41
CA GLY A 46 -24.24 -3.16 9.02
C GLY A 46 -23.45 -2.60 10.20
N GLU A 47 -24.08 -2.36 11.35
CA GLU A 47 -23.36 -2.00 12.58
C GLU A 47 -22.50 -3.15 13.09
N ALA A 48 -23.01 -4.39 13.07
CA ALA A 48 -22.25 -5.58 13.46
C ALA A 48 -21.04 -5.81 12.54
N TYR A 49 -21.19 -5.61 11.24
CA TYR A 49 -20.07 -5.70 10.29
C TYR A 49 -18.99 -4.64 10.56
N ARG A 50 -19.39 -3.39 10.81
CA ARG A 50 -18.46 -2.28 11.12
C ARG A 50 -17.76 -2.47 12.45
N SER A 51 -18.49 -2.91 13.47
CA SER A 51 -17.94 -3.14 14.80
C SER A 51 -17.01 -4.34 14.83
N MET A 52 -17.28 -5.40 14.05
CA MET A 52 -16.44 -6.60 13.94
C MET A 52 -14.96 -6.27 13.67
N TRP A 53 -14.68 -5.33 12.76
CA TRP A 53 -13.31 -4.92 12.42
C TRP A 53 -12.61 -4.14 13.55
N ASN A 54 -13.39 -3.51 14.42
CA ASN A 54 -12.92 -2.67 15.52
C ASN A 54 -13.04 -3.34 16.89
N ILE A 55 -13.36 -4.64 16.95
CA ILE A 55 -13.40 -5.38 18.21
C ILE A 55 -12.00 -5.35 18.85
N SER A 56 -11.90 -4.80 20.06
CA SER A 56 -10.69 -4.83 20.86
C SER A 56 -10.39 -6.23 21.37
N PHE A 57 -9.16 -6.72 21.20
CA PHE A 57 -8.76 -8.05 21.67
C PHE A 57 -8.63 -8.13 23.19
N ASP A 58 -8.22 -7.04 23.85
CA ASP A 58 -8.05 -6.99 25.31
C ASP A 58 -9.22 -6.31 26.05
N GLY A 59 -10.25 -5.87 25.32
CA GLY A 59 -11.38 -5.10 25.86
C GLY A 59 -11.07 -3.63 26.22
N SER A 60 -9.84 -3.17 26.00
CA SER A 60 -9.43 -1.78 26.16
C SER A 60 -9.64 -0.98 24.87
N LEU A 61 -9.80 0.33 24.98
CA LEU A 61 -9.88 1.23 23.81
C LEU A 61 -8.49 1.68 23.33
N ASN A 62 -7.42 1.07 23.86
CA ASN A 62 -6.06 1.44 23.48
C ASN A 62 -5.69 0.87 22.11
N HIS A 63 -4.78 1.55 21.40
CA HIS A 63 -4.21 1.03 20.14
C HIS A 63 -3.39 -0.25 20.32
N HIS A 64 -2.87 -0.50 21.53
CA HIS A 64 -2.04 -1.64 21.86
C HIS A 64 -2.76 -2.60 22.80
N ALA A 65 -2.86 -3.87 22.37
CA ALA A 65 -3.18 -4.99 23.23
C ALA A 65 -1.92 -5.37 24.02
N HIS A 66 -1.99 -5.25 25.34
CA HIS A 66 -0.91 -5.69 26.21
C HIS A 66 -1.05 -7.18 26.53
N LEU A 67 -0.31 -8.02 25.80
CA LEU A 67 -0.18 -9.45 26.07
C LEU A 67 1.08 -9.69 26.90
N GLY A 68 0.96 -9.49 28.21
CA GLY A 68 2.08 -9.60 29.15
C GLY A 68 3.12 -8.51 28.91
N PHE A 69 4.27 -8.87 28.31
CA PHE A 69 5.36 -7.93 27.97
C PHE A 69 5.30 -7.42 26.53
N LEU A 70 4.38 -7.94 25.71
CA LEU A 70 4.24 -7.57 24.30
C LEU A 70 3.10 -6.58 24.10
N SER A 71 3.34 -5.57 23.28
CA SER A 71 2.33 -4.63 22.78
C SER A 71 2.05 -4.93 21.30
N LEU A 72 0.85 -5.43 21.01
CA LEU A 72 0.42 -5.82 19.66
C LEU A 72 -0.80 -5.02 19.20
N PRO A 73 -1.12 -4.98 17.90
CA PRO A 73 -2.33 -4.31 17.39
C PRO A 73 -3.60 -4.80 18.10
N ASN A 74 -4.39 -3.88 18.66
CA ASN A 74 -5.54 -4.24 19.50
C ASN A 74 -6.83 -4.55 18.74
N SER A 75 -6.87 -4.43 17.41
CA SER A 75 -8.07 -4.74 16.63
C SER A 75 -7.73 -5.47 15.34
N PRO A 76 -8.69 -6.23 14.77
CA PRO A 76 -8.53 -6.81 13.43
C PRO A 76 -8.16 -5.76 12.39
N LEU A 77 -8.77 -4.58 12.44
CA LEU A 77 -8.46 -3.47 11.52
C LEU A 77 -7.00 -3.00 11.65
N LEU A 78 -6.51 -2.81 12.88
CA LEU A 78 -5.11 -2.41 13.11
C LEU A 78 -4.15 -3.51 12.67
N LEU A 79 -4.46 -4.77 12.92
CA LEU A 79 -3.63 -5.89 12.45
C LEU A 79 -3.54 -5.93 10.92
N ILE A 80 -4.66 -5.69 10.23
CA ILE A 80 -4.69 -5.60 8.77
C ILE A 80 -3.84 -4.42 8.30
N ASN A 81 -4.02 -3.25 8.90
CA ASN A 81 -3.36 -2.02 8.48
C ASN A 81 -1.87 -1.98 8.82
N ASP A 82 -1.43 -2.61 9.91
CA ASP A 82 -0.03 -2.58 10.33
C ASP A 82 0.74 -3.81 9.86
N ALA A 83 0.16 -5.02 9.94
CA ALA A 83 0.85 -6.26 9.59
C ALA A 83 0.66 -6.65 8.12
N LEU A 84 -0.58 -6.67 7.61
CA LEU A 84 -0.82 -7.05 6.21
C LEU A 84 -0.29 -5.99 5.26
N MET A 85 -0.44 -4.69 5.57
CA MET A 85 0.17 -3.66 4.73
C MET A 85 1.69 -3.64 4.82
N ALA A 86 2.31 -4.03 5.94
CA ALA A 86 3.76 -4.24 5.95
C ALA A 86 4.18 -5.35 4.97
N LEU A 87 3.36 -6.40 4.78
CA LEU A 87 3.60 -7.42 3.76
C LEU A 87 3.40 -6.88 2.33
N PHE A 88 2.39 -6.04 2.11
CA PHE A 88 2.20 -5.34 0.83
C PHE A 88 3.40 -4.44 0.49
N PHE A 89 3.84 -3.60 1.43
CA PHE A 89 4.98 -2.71 1.24
C PHE A 89 6.32 -3.46 1.19
N PHE A 90 6.40 -4.66 1.75
CA PHE A 90 7.54 -5.56 1.52
C PHE A 90 7.59 -6.03 0.05
N LEU A 91 6.46 -6.44 -0.54
CA LEU A 91 6.41 -6.77 -1.96
C LEU A 91 6.74 -5.54 -2.84
N ALA A 92 6.10 -4.39 -2.58
CA ALA A 92 6.37 -3.15 -3.31
C ALA A 92 7.83 -2.71 -3.18
N GLY A 93 8.43 -2.85 -1.99
CA GLY A 93 9.83 -2.55 -1.76
C GLY A 93 10.79 -3.47 -2.52
N MET A 94 10.44 -4.76 -2.69
CA MET A 94 11.23 -5.69 -3.51
C MET A 94 11.14 -5.28 -4.99
N GLU A 95 9.94 -4.97 -5.47
CA GLU A 95 9.71 -4.52 -6.85
C GLU A 95 10.47 -3.23 -7.17
N ILE A 96 10.44 -2.23 -6.28
CA ILE A 96 11.27 -1.02 -6.41
C ILE A 96 12.74 -1.38 -6.45
N LYS A 97 13.21 -2.22 -5.52
CA LYS A 97 14.62 -2.60 -5.49
C LYS A 97 15.04 -3.30 -6.78
N ARG A 98 14.20 -4.18 -7.33
CA ARG A 98 14.46 -4.85 -8.61
C ARG A 98 14.49 -3.84 -9.75
N GLU A 99 13.55 -2.91 -9.82
CA GLU A 99 13.52 -1.86 -10.84
C GLU A 99 14.73 -0.93 -10.77
N LEU A 100 15.22 -0.62 -9.56
CA LEU A 100 16.41 0.21 -9.35
C LEU A 100 17.72 -0.50 -9.73
N VAL A 101 17.80 -1.83 -9.59
CA VAL A 101 19.03 -2.60 -9.84
C VAL A 101 19.08 -3.16 -11.27
N CYS A 102 17.95 -3.70 -11.75
CA CYS A 102 17.89 -4.47 -12.99
C CYS A 102 16.89 -3.92 -14.02
N GLY A 103 15.99 -3.02 -13.61
CA GLY A 103 14.83 -2.61 -14.43
C GLY A 103 14.97 -1.22 -15.06
N GLU A 104 13.82 -0.63 -15.37
CA GLU A 104 13.75 0.65 -16.10
C GLU A 104 14.16 1.85 -15.22
N LEU A 105 14.16 1.68 -13.90
CA LEU A 105 14.62 2.72 -12.96
C LEU A 105 16.14 2.71 -12.73
N ALA A 106 16.87 1.73 -13.27
CA ALA A 106 18.31 1.62 -13.09
C ALA A 106 19.11 2.75 -13.75
N SER A 107 18.55 3.38 -14.80
CA SER A 107 19.15 4.53 -15.48
C SER A 107 18.45 5.82 -15.09
N ILE A 108 19.23 6.82 -14.65
CA ILE A 108 18.73 8.16 -14.28
C ILE A 108 17.89 8.78 -15.41
N LYS A 109 18.28 8.59 -16.67
CA LYS A 109 17.52 9.15 -17.81
C LYS A 109 16.15 8.50 -17.98
N ARG A 110 16.05 7.19 -17.72
CA ARG A 110 14.79 6.44 -17.84
C ARG A 110 13.91 6.59 -16.62
N SER A 111 14.50 6.70 -15.43
CA SER A 111 13.79 6.89 -14.16
C SER A 111 13.28 8.32 -13.96
N ALA A 112 13.88 9.32 -14.62
CA ALA A 112 13.51 10.73 -14.46
C ALA A 112 12.02 10.97 -14.74
N LEU A 113 11.46 10.40 -15.81
CA LEU A 113 10.07 10.64 -16.17
C LEU A 113 9.07 10.06 -15.15
N PRO A 114 9.15 8.77 -14.75
CA PRO A 114 8.30 8.24 -13.68
C PRO A 114 8.48 8.96 -12.34
N VAL A 115 9.73 9.25 -11.93
CA VAL A 115 10.01 9.90 -10.63
C VAL A 115 9.45 11.32 -10.58
N VAL A 116 9.69 12.13 -11.62
CA VAL A 116 9.18 13.51 -11.69
C VAL A 116 7.66 13.52 -11.81
N GLY A 117 7.10 12.59 -12.59
CA GLY A 117 5.65 12.38 -12.68
C GLY A 117 5.04 12.07 -11.31
N ALA A 118 5.66 11.20 -10.52
CA ALA A 118 5.20 10.80 -9.19
C ALA A 118 5.27 11.98 -8.21
N ILE A 119 6.41 12.67 -8.17
CA ILE A 119 6.57 13.88 -7.35
C ILE A 119 5.50 14.93 -7.70
N GLY A 120 5.27 15.19 -8.99
CA GLY A 120 4.20 16.08 -9.43
C GLY A 120 2.81 15.57 -9.04
N GLY A 121 2.59 14.27 -9.20
CA GLY A 121 1.36 13.55 -8.85
C GLY A 121 1.06 13.50 -7.36
N MET A 122 2.05 13.70 -6.49
CA MET A 122 1.87 13.84 -5.04
C MET A 122 1.74 15.30 -4.61
N LEU A 123 2.60 16.18 -5.12
CA LEU A 123 2.65 17.58 -4.70
C LEU A 123 1.38 18.35 -5.09
N ALA A 124 0.91 18.18 -6.33
CA ALA A 124 -0.27 18.90 -6.80
C ALA A 124 -1.55 18.58 -6.00
N PRO A 125 -1.95 17.31 -5.77
CA PRO A 125 -3.10 17.02 -4.93
C PRO A 125 -2.94 17.50 -3.49
N ALA A 126 -1.74 17.33 -2.89
CA ALA A 126 -1.45 17.81 -1.55
C ALA A 126 -1.66 19.33 -1.41
N LEU A 127 -1.13 20.10 -2.36
CA LEU A 127 -1.25 21.55 -2.37
C LEU A 127 -2.70 21.99 -2.58
N LEU A 128 -3.41 21.39 -3.54
CA LEU A 128 -4.82 21.74 -3.80
C LEU A 128 -5.69 21.43 -2.57
N PHE A 129 -5.51 20.26 -1.95
CA PHE A 129 -6.21 19.91 -0.73
C PHE A 129 -5.91 20.88 0.42
N GLY A 130 -4.63 21.19 0.63
CA GLY A 130 -4.18 22.08 1.70
C GLY A 130 -4.68 23.52 1.52
N LEU A 131 -4.75 24.01 0.28
CA LEU A 131 -5.33 25.32 -0.05
C LEU A 131 -6.83 25.34 0.21
N PHE A 132 -7.55 24.28 -0.16
CA PHE A 132 -9.00 24.21 0.00
C PHE A 132 -9.44 24.03 1.46
N ASN A 133 -8.63 23.32 2.26
CA ASN A 133 -8.87 23.09 3.69
C ASN A 133 -8.08 24.05 4.59
N LYS A 134 -7.56 25.16 4.05
CA LYS A 134 -6.80 26.12 4.84
C LYS A 134 -7.67 26.72 5.95
N GLY A 135 -7.18 26.66 7.19
CA GLY A 135 -7.90 27.16 8.35
C GLY A 135 -9.03 26.26 8.86
N THR A 136 -9.19 25.06 8.28
CA THR A 136 -10.11 24.04 8.81
C THR A 136 -9.33 22.98 9.60
N PRO A 137 -9.99 22.20 10.50
CA PRO A 137 -9.36 21.08 11.19
C PRO A 137 -8.84 19.99 10.25
N PHE A 138 -9.33 19.95 9.01
CA PHE A 138 -9.00 18.92 8.02
C PHE A 138 -7.68 19.15 7.30
N MET A 139 -7.01 20.29 7.52
CA MET A 139 -5.74 20.64 6.86
C MET A 139 -4.65 19.59 7.08
N THR A 140 -4.68 18.91 8.22
CA THR A 140 -3.74 17.82 8.53
C THR A 140 -3.90 16.63 7.60
N GLY A 141 -5.02 16.45 6.89
CA GLY A 141 -5.27 15.33 5.98
C GLY A 141 -4.68 15.48 4.57
N TRP A 142 -3.68 16.34 4.36
CA TRP A 142 -3.16 16.66 3.02
C TRP A 142 -2.53 15.49 2.26
N ALA A 143 -2.07 14.45 2.95
CA ALA A 143 -1.53 13.25 2.33
C ALA A 143 -2.62 12.28 1.82
N VAL A 144 -3.88 12.45 2.20
CA VAL A 144 -4.99 11.57 1.76
C VAL A 144 -5.12 11.52 0.23
N PRO A 145 -5.18 12.65 -0.50
CA PRO A 145 -5.32 12.63 -1.96
C PRO A 145 -4.03 12.34 -2.73
N THR A 146 -2.92 11.96 -2.08
CA THR A 146 -1.66 11.68 -2.80
C THR A 146 -1.53 10.22 -3.23
N ALA A 147 -2.07 9.27 -2.47
CA ALA A 147 -1.89 7.83 -2.70
C ALA A 147 -2.53 7.31 -4.02
N THR A 148 -1.95 6.28 -4.63
CA THR A 148 -2.44 5.65 -5.88
C THR A 148 -2.65 4.15 -5.68
N ASP A 149 -3.88 3.65 -5.82
CA ASP A 149 -4.08 2.20 -5.83
C ASP A 149 -3.57 1.60 -7.17
N ILE A 150 -2.38 0.98 -7.12
CA ILE A 150 -1.73 0.32 -8.26
C ILE A 150 -2.59 -0.80 -8.85
N ALA A 151 -3.27 -1.57 -8.00
CA ALA A 151 -4.01 -2.75 -8.39
C ALA A 151 -5.29 -2.36 -9.12
N PHE A 152 -5.95 -1.29 -8.66
CA PHE A 152 -7.10 -0.71 -9.36
C PHE A 152 -6.68 -0.06 -10.70
N THR A 153 -5.59 0.70 -10.69
CA THR A 153 -5.07 1.38 -11.89
C THR A 153 -4.71 0.37 -12.99
N LEU A 154 -3.98 -0.69 -12.66
CA LEU A 154 -3.60 -1.74 -13.60
C LEU A 154 -4.80 -2.60 -14.02
N GLY A 155 -5.75 -2.83 -13.12
CA GLY A 155 -7.02 -3.47 -13.42
C GLY A 155 -7.77 -2.76 -14.54
N ILE A 156 -8.01 -1.46 -14.39
CA ILE A 156 -8.69 -0.63 -15.40
C ILE A 156 -7.89 -0.55 -16.70
N ALA A 157 -6.58 -0.30 -16.61
CA ALA A 157 -5.71 -0.25 -17.80
C ALA A 157 -5.74 -1.57 -18.58
N SER A 158 -5.90 -2.69 -17.89
CA SER A 158 -6.00 -4.02 -18.50
C SER A 158 -7.39 -4.31 -19.08
N LEU A 159 -8.46 -3.77 -18.49
CA LEU A 159 -9.83 -3.83 -19.05
C LEU A 159 -9.92 -3.11 -20.41
N LEU A 160 -9.20 -1.99 -20.56
CA LEU A 160 -9.09 -1.27 -21.84
C LEU A 160 -8.30 -2.05 -22.93
N GLY A 161 -7.67 -3.17 -22.55
CA GLY A 161 -7.10 -4.15 -23.47
C GLY A 161 -5.99 -3.59 -24.35
N LYS A 162 -6.17 -3.67 -25.67
CA LYS A 162 -5.20 -3.22 -26.68
C LYS A 162 -5.15 -1.70 -26.86
N ARG A 163 -6.10 -0.95 -26.29
CA ARG A 163 -6.14 0.52 -26.41
C ARG A 163 -5.06 1.21 -25.57
N VAL A 164 -4.52 0.52 -24.58
CA VAL A 164 -3.46 1.02 -23.69
C VAL A 164 -2.12 0.38 -24.12
N PRO A 165 -1.15 1.18 -24.61
CA PRO A 165 0.17 0.68 -24.98
C PRO A 165 0.88 0.01 -23.80
N VAL A 166 1.69 -1.00 -24.07
CA VAL A 166 2.49 -1.70 -23.04
C VAL A 166 3.41 -0.71 -22.30
N ALA A 167 4.02 0.23 -23.03
CA ALA A 167 4.86 1.28 -22.44
C ALA A 167 4.10 2.14 -21.41
N LEU A 168 2.81 2.43 -21.65
CA LEU A 168 2.00 3.20 -20.70
C LEU A 168 1.69 2.38 -19.44
N LYS A 169 1.50 1.07 -19.56
CA LYS A 169 1.31 0.18 -18.40
C LYS A 169 2.57 0.17 -17.53
N ILE A 170 3.76 0.00 -18.14
CA ILE A 170 5.04 0.03 -17.44
C ILE A 170 5.25 1.38 -16.75
N PHE A 171 4.97 2.49 -17.44
CA PHE A 171 5.06 3.83 -16.87
C PHE A 171 4.12 4.00 -15.66
N LEU A 172 2.85 3.58 -15.79
CA LEU A 172 1.87 3.69 -14.71
C LEU A 172 2.22 2.81 -13.51
N THR A 173 2.75 1.60 -13.74
CA THR A 173 3.28 0.74 -12.68
C THR A 173 4.41 1.46 -11.94
N ALA A 174 5.43 1.92 -12.64
CA ALA A 174 6.57 2.61 -12.02
C ALA A 174 6.14 3.88 -11.25
N LEU A 175 5.27 4.68 -11.86
CA LEU A 175 4.68 5.87 -11.24
C LEU A 175 3.95 5.50 -9.93
N ALA A 176 3.07 4.51 -9.97
CA ALA A 176 2.27 4.10 -8.81
C ALA A 176 3.12 3.58 -7.66
N ILE A 177 4.16 2.78 -7.94
CA ILE A 177 5.02 2.27 -6.86
C ILE A 177 5.86 3.41 -6.23
N ILE A 178 6.34 4.35 -7.04
CA ILE A 178 7.07 5.53 -6.52
C ILE A 178 6.13 6.42 -5.69
N ASP A 179 4.90 6.65 -6.16
CA ASP A 179 3.86 7.39 -5.42
C ASP A 179 3.56 6.71 -4.07
N ASP A 180 3.38 5.39 -4.04
CA ASP A 180 3.09 4.64 -2.81
C ASP A 180 4.26 4.68 -1.83
N LEU A 181 5.49 4.54 -2.32
CA LEU A 181 6.70 4.68 -1.51
C LEU A 181 6.89 6.13 -1.01
N GLY A 182 6.52 7.12 -1.82
CA GLY A 182 6.52 8.52 -1.41
C GLY A 182 5.47 8.76 -0.32
N ALA A 183 4.25 8.25 -0.51
CA ALA A 183 3.13 8.41 0.41
C ALA A 183 3.44 7.78 1.78
N ILE A 184 4.01 6.58 1.82
CA ILE A 184 4.40 5.94 3.08
C ILE A 184 5.50 6.72 3.80
N VAL A 185 6.48 7.29 3.08
CA VAL A 185 7.52 8.14 3.69
C VAL A 185 6.90 9.42 4.26
N VAL A 186 5.98 10.06 3.54
CA VAL A 186 5.22 11.22 4.01
C VAL A 186 4.43 10.86 5.27
N ILE A 187 3.69 9.76 5.24
CA ILE A 187 2.89 9.28 6.36
C ILE A 187 3.78 8.99 7.59
N ALA A 188 4.93 8.35 7.38
CA ALA A 188 5.91 8.06 8.43
C ALA A 188 6.48 9.32 9.10
N LEU A 189 6.72 10.39 8.34
CA LEU A 189 7.34 11.62 8.84
C LEU A 189 6.34 12.60 9.46
N PHE A 190 5.12 12.70 8.91
CA PHE A 190 4.16 13.73 9.28
C PHE A 190 2.97 13.22 10.12
N TYR A 191 2.70 11.92 10.11
CA TYR A 191 1.55 11.32 10.79
C TYR A 191 1.95 10.27 11.84
N GLY A 192 3.24 10.18 12.17
CA GLY A 192 3.73 9.33 13.25
C GLY A 192 3.20 9.76 14.61
N GLY A 193 3.14 8.81 15.55
CA GLY A 193 2.82 9.04 16.95
C GLY A 193 4.02 9.52 17.77
N GLU A 194 3.89 9.48 19.09
CA GLU A 194 5.01 9.79 20.00
C GLU A 194 6.16 8.81 19.80
N ILE A 195 7.37 9.35 19.62
CA ILE A 195 8.54 8.54 19.28
C ILE A 195 9.07 7.84 20.53
N ALA A 196 8.92 6.52 20.56
CA ALA A 196 9.54 5.68 21.58
C ALA A 196 10.98 5.33 21.16
N PHE A 197 11.96 6.13 21.63
CA PHE A 197 13.37 5.99 21.27
C PHE A 197 13.95 4.59 21.50
N GLY A 198 13.51 3.87 22.53
CA GLY A 198 13.97 2.51 22.81
C GLY A 198 13.71 1.55 21.65
N TYR A 199 12.50 1.58 21.08
CA TYR A 199 12.14 0.76 19.93
C TYR A 199 12.83 1.22 18.65
N LEU A 200 13.05 2.53 18.48
CA LEU A 200 13.80 3.05 17.33
C LEU A 200 15.25 2.57 17.31
N ILE A 201 15.94 2.57 18.46
CA ILE A 201 17.28 2.00 18.60
C ILE A 201 17.25 0.49 18.28
N GLY A 202 16.23 -0.22 18.78
CA GLY A 202 16.01 -1.63 18.44
C GLY A 202 15.86 -1.87 16.93
N ALA A 203 15.05 -1.07 16.25
CA ALA A 203 14.87 -1.13 14.80
C ALA A 203 16.20 -0.91 14.05
N ILE A 204 16.97 0.12 14.43
CA ILE A 204 18.30 0.39 13.86
C ILE A 204 19.24 -0.80 14.08
N ALA A 205 19.27 -1.37 15.28
CA ALA A 205 20.11 -2.53 15.58
C ALA A 205 19.76 -3.74 14.71
N VAL A 206 18.47 -4.00 14.49
CA VAL A 206 17.99 -5.07 13.61
C VAL A 206 18.39 -4.83 12.16
N VAL A 207 18.27 -3.59 11.67
CA VAL A 207 18.71 -3.21 10.31
C VAL A 207 20.22 -3.41 10.15
N VAL A 208 21.02 -3.00 11.13
CA VAL A 208 22.48 -3.20 11.13
C VAL A 208 22.81 -4.69 11.12
N LEU A 209 22.08 -5.50 11.87
CA LEU A 209 22.26 -6.95 11.89
C LEU A 209 21.92 -7.58 10.54
N LEU A 210 20.77 -7.22 9.94
CA LEU A 210 20.39 -7.66 8.59
C LEU A 210 21.44 -7.28 7.54
N TRP A 211 21.93 -6.03 7.60
CA TRP A 211 23.02 -5.57 6.73
C TRP A 211 24.29 -6.39 6.91
N PHE A 212 24.65 -6.74 8.15
CA PHE A 212 25.80 -7.57 8.45
C PHE A 212 25.66 -9.01 7.92
N LEU A 213 24.47 -9.62 8.04
CA LEU A 213 24.17 -10.94 7.47
C LEU A 213 24.34 -10.93 5.94
N ASN A 214 23.84 -9.88 5.28
CA ASN A 214 24.02 -9.66 3.85
C ASN A 214 25.50 -9.49 3.47
N LYS A 215 26.26 -8.70 4.25
CA LYS A 215 27.69 -8.48 4.01
C LYS A 215 28.49 -9.77 4.14
N ARG A 216 28.12 -10.66 5.06
CA ARG A 216 28.70 -12.00 5.22
C ARG A 216 28.24 -13.01 4.15
N LYS A 217 27.39 -12.59 3.19
CA LYS A 217 26.81 -13.45 2.14
C LYS A 217 26.09 -14.68 2.71
N MET A 218 25.51 -14.54 3.90
CA MET A 218 24.71 -15.62 4.49
C MET A 218 23.47 -15.85 3.63
N ALA A 219 23.08 -17.12 3.45
CA ALA A 219 21.89 -17.45 2.67
C ALA A 219 20.64 -16.82 3.31
N PHE A 220 19.80 -16.20 2.47
CA PHE A 220 18.51 -15.68 2.90
C PHE A 220 17.63 -16.85 3.40
N GLY A 221 17.09 -16.72 4.60
CA GLY A 221 16.45 -17.84 5.31
C GLY A 221 15.69 -17.40 6.55
N TRP A 222 15.39 -18.34 7.43
CA TRP A 222 14.53 -18.13 8.60
C TRP A 222 14.99 -17.00 9.53
N LEU A 223 16.31 -16.82 9.70
CA LEU A 223 16.86 -15.75 10.54
C LEU A 223 16.52 -14.35 9.99
N HIS A 224 16.53 -14.18 8.67
CA HIS A 224 16.15 -12.91 8.04
C HIS A 224 14.66 -12.63 8.27
N TRP A 225 13.81 -13.66 8.12
CA TRP A 225 12.37 -13.54 8.41
C TRP A 225 12.10 -13.18 9.87
N LEU A 226 12.80 -13.82 10.81
CA LEU A 226 12.67 -13.48 12.23
C LEU A 226 13.06 -12.03 12.48
N LEU A 227 14.20 -11.57 11.93
CA LEU A 227 14.62 -10.18 12.05
C LEU A 227 13.65 -9.21 11.36
N GLY A 228 13.03 -9.58 10.24
CA GLY A 228 11.97 -8.78 9.62
C GLY A 228 10.74 -8.61 10.53
N ILE A 229 10.33 -9.66 11.23
CA ILE A 229 9.23 -9.60 12.21
C ILE A 229 9.62 -8.73 13.42
N VAL A 230 10.85 -8.87 13.93
CA VAL A 230 11.35 -8.03 15.02
C VAL A 230 11.44 -6.57 14.58
N LEU A 231 11.89 -6.30 13.35
CA LEU A 231 11.91 -4.96 12.78
C LEU A 231 10.50 -4.37 12.73
N TRP A 232 9.52 -5.13 12.24
CA TRP A 232 8.12 -4.71 12.22
C TRP A 232 7.61 -4.38 13.63
N TYR A 233 7.87 -5.24 14.61
CA TYR A 233 7.47 -5.02 15.99
C TYR A 233 8.11 -3.77 16.60
N CYS A 234 9.40 -3.54 16.34
CA CYS A 234 10.07 -2.31 16.77
C CYS A 234 9.47 -1.08 16.10
N MET A 235 9.21 -1.12 14.79
CA MET A 235 8.61 0.01 14.07
C MET A 235 7.20 0.31 14.59
N PHE A 236 6.35 -0.69 14.73
CA PHE A 236 5.00 -0.56 15.30
C PHE A 236 4.99 0.14 16.66
N ASN A 237 5.94 -0.17 17.55
CA ASN A 237 6.02 0.43 18.88
C ASN A 237 6.85 1.72 18.94
N SER A 238 7.51 2.12 17.86
CA SER A 238 8.40 3.28 17.82
C SER A 238 7.70 4.62 17.57
N GLY A 239 6.39 4.60 17.28
CA GLY A 239 5.64 5.77 16.83
C GLY A 239 5.78 6.06 15.33
N ILE A 240 6.66 5.34 14.61
CA ILE A 240 6.71 5.34 13.14
C ILE A 240 5.73 4.31 12.60
N HIS A 241 5.16 4.55 11.42
CA HIS A 241 4.26 3.61 10.76
C HIS A 241 4.91 2.24 10.54
N ALA A 242 4.24 1.17 10.99
CA ALA A 242 4.74 -0.20 10.96
C ALA A 242 5.00 -0.70 9.52
N THR A 243 4.28 -0.17 8.54
CA THR A 243 4.41 -0.47 7.12
C THR A 243 5.80 -0.17 6.57
N VAL A 244 6.51 0.82 7.14
CA VAL A 244 7.88 1.20 6.74
C VAL A 244 8.86 0.06 6.96
N ALA A 245 8.62 -0.80 7.96
CA ALA A 245 9.41 -2.00 8.21
C ALA A 245 9.44 -2.93 6.99
N GLY A 246 8.30 -3.06 6.30
CA GLY A 246 8.19 -3.87 5.08
C GLY A 246 9.14 -3.38 4.00
N VAL A 247 9.13 -2.07 3.72
CA VAL A 247 10.05 -1.46 2.76
C VAL A 247 11.51 -1.67 3.18
N ILE A 248 11.87 -1.32 4.42
CA ILE A 248 13.25 -1.46 4.90
C ILE A 248 13.72 -2.91 4.77
N PHE A 249 12.88 -3.87 5.17
CA PHE A 249 13.20 -5.29 5.08
C PHE A 249 13.37 -5.76 3.64
N ALA A 250 12.55 -5.27 2.71
CA ALA A 250 12.70 -5.56 1.28
C ALA A 250 14.04 -5.07 0.73
N PHE A 251 14.50 -3.90 1.18
CA PHE A 251 15.83 -3.40 0.82
C PHE A 251 16.97 -4.24 1.40
N MET A 252 16.72 -5.07 2.41
CA MET A 252 17.66 -6.04 2.95
C MET A 252 17.60 -7.41 2.26
N VAL A 253 16.68 -7.66 1.32
CA VAL A 253 16.63 -8.94 0.57
C VAL A 253 17.74 -8.99 -0.49
N PRO A 254 18.57 -10.05 -0.56
CA PRO A 254 19.62 -10.16 -1.58
C PRO A 254 19.05 -10.16 -3.01
N VAL A 255 19.70 -9.45 -3.93
CA VAL A 255 19.26 -9.30 -5.34
C VAL A 255 18.94 -10.65 -6.02
N PRO A 256 19.75 -11.72 -5.89
CA PRO A 256 19.45 -13.00 -6.53
C PRO A 256 18.17 -13.70 -6.04
N LYS A 257 17.60 -13.25 -4.92
CA LYS A 257 16.37 -13.79 -4.33
C LYS A 257 15.14 -12.93 -4.57
N LEU A 258 15.28 -11.72 -5.11
CA LEU A 258 14.16 -10.79 -5.32
C LEU A 258 13.09 -11.38 -6.22
N GLU A 259 13.47 -11.85 -7.42
CA GLU A 259 12.51 -12.39 -8.39
C GLU A 259 11.74 -13.60 -7.84
N GLU A 260 12.43 -14.54 -7.17
CA GLU A 260 11.80 -15.71 -6.54
C GLU A 260 10.77 -15.31 -5.47
N LEU A 261 11.13 -14.35 -4.61
CA LEU A 261 10.26 -13.91 -3.53
C LEU A 261 9.12 -13.03 -4.04
N GLU A 262 9.36 -12.15 -5.01
CA GLU A 262 8.32 -11.36 -5.68
C GLU A 262 7.25 -12.26 -6.26
N LEU A 263 7.63 -13.27 -7.06
CA LEU A 263 6.68 -14.23 -7.64
C LEU A 263 5.91 -15.00 -6.55
N LYS A 264 6.57 -15.34 -5.45
CA LYS A 264 5.96 -16.05 -4.33
C LYS A 264 4.94 -15.19 -3.57
N PHE A 265 5.22 -13.91 -3.37
CA PHE A 265 4.37 -13.00 -2.59
C PHE A 265 3.33 -12.26 -3.45
N HIS A 266 3.53 -12.14 -4.75
CA HIS A 266 2.62 -11.47 -5.67
C HIS A 266 1.18 -11.97 -5.52
N THR A 267 0.95 -13.27 -5.69
CA THR A 267 -0.39 -13.84 -5.64
C THR A 267 -1.05 -13.71 -4.25
N PRO A 268 -0.42 -14.11 -3.14
CA PRO A 268 -1.01 -13.91 -1.81
C PRO A 268 -1.30 -12.45 -1.48
N VAL A 269 -0.41 -11.52 -1.84
CA VAL A 269 -0.61 -10.11 -1.53
C VAL A 269 -1.81 -9.56 -2.31
N TYR A 270 -1.85 -9.75 -3.63
CA TYR A 270 -2.91 -9.17 -4.45
C TYR A 270 -4.27 -9.89 -4.34
N PHE A 271 -4.32 -11.17 -3.98
CA PHE A 271 -5.57 -11.94 -3.89
C PHE A 271 -6.03 -12.27 -2.46
N ILE A 272 -5.22 -11.98 -1.44
CA ILE A 272 -5.60 -12.18 -0.03
C ILE A 272 -5.44 -10.89 0.75
N VAL A 273 -4.24 -10.31 0.78
CA VAL A 273 -3.97 -9.09 1.58
C VAL A 273 -4.81 -7.92 1.11
N MET A 274 -4.73 -7.56 -0.18
CA MET A 274 -5.44 -6.40 -0.72
C MET A 274 -6.97 -6.54 -0.64
N PRO A 275 -7.58 -7.70 -0.94
CA PRO A 275 -9.01 -7.92 -0.74
C PRO A 275 -9.46 -7.82 0.73
N ILE A 276 -8.70 -8.38 1.67
CA ILE A 276 -9.01 -8.25 3.12
C ILE A 276 -8.88 -6.80 3.56
N PHE A 277 -7.83 -6.11 3.11
CA PHE A 277 -7.62 -4.69 3.37
C PHE A 277 -8.79 -3.85 2.86
N ALA A 278 -9.25 -4.10 1.63
CA ALA A 278 -10.40 -3.43 1.05
C ALA A 278 -11.66 -3.71 1.87
N LEU A 279 -11.93 -4.97 2.22
CA LEU A 279 -13.11 -5.35 3.02
C LEU A 279 -13.15 -4.65 4.38
N ALA A 280 -12.02 -4.55 5.07
CA ALA A 280 -11.96 -3.94 6.39
C ALA A 280 -12.01 -2.40 6.34
N ASN A 281 -11.27 -1.76 5.43
CA ASN A 281 -11.14 -0.29 5.40
C ASN A 281 -12.28 0.41 4.66
N THR A 282 -13.03 -0.29 3.81
CA THR A 282 -14.21 0.28 3.12
C THR A 282 -15.53 -0.03 3.84
N ALA A 283 -15.45 -0.59 5.06
CA ALA A 283 -16.59 -0.82 5.93
C ALA A 283 -17.12 0.50 6.53
N ILE A 284 -17.55 1.42 5.67
CA ILE A 284 -17.94 2.79 6.02
C ILE A 284 -19.47 2.89 5.99
N GLY A 285 -20.05 3.45 7.05
CA GLY A 285 -21.48 3.77 7.09
C GLY A 285 -21.78 5.04 6.30
N ILE A 286 -22.76 4.98 5.42
CA ILE A 286 -23.26 6.12 4.64
C ILE A 286 -24.19 6.93 5.57
N PRO A 287 -23.84 8.18 5.90
CA PRO A 287 -24.68 9.01 6.74
C PRO A 287 -26.00 9.36 6.03
N GLU A 288 -27.08 9.51 6.80
CA GLU A 288 -28.41 9.87 6.27
C GLU A 288 -28.37 11.17 5.45
N ASN A 289 -27.54 12.13 5.87
CA ASN A 289 -27.29 13.39 5.15
C ASN A 289 -26.09 13.31 4.19
N SER A 290 -25.99 12.23 3.41
CA SER A 290 -24.89 11.97 2.47
C SER A 290 -24.61 13.14 1.50
N LEU A 291 -25.65 13.78 0.97
CA LEU A 291 -25.50 14.94 0.08
C LEU A 291 -24.84 16.14 0.76
N GLN A 292 -25.11 16.35 2.04
CA GLN A 292 -24.49 17.43 2.81
C GLN A 292 -23.05 17.08 3.19
N ALA A 293 -22.78 15.80 3.50
CA ALA A 293 -21.43 15.31 3.76
C ALA A 293 -20.51 15.48 2.54
N LEU A 294 -21.02 15.21 1.33
CA LEU A 294 -20.31 15.44 0.07
C LEU A 294 -20.02 16.92 -0.19
N ASN A 295 -20.83 17.83 0.35
CA ASN A 295 -20.62 19.27 0.23
C ASN A 295 -19.72 19.86 1.33
N SER A 296 -18.99 19.00 2.06
CA SER A 296 -18.01 19.43 3.05
C SER A 296 -16.70 19.90 2.41
N SER A 297 -15.93 20.73 3.12
CA SER A 297 -14.61 21.16 2.65
C SER A 297 -13.65 19.98 2.47
N LEU A 298 -13.77 18.98 3.34
CA LEU A 298 -13.00 17.74 3.27
C LEU A 298 -13.28 17.00 1.96
N SER A 299 -14.54 16.72 1.64
CA SER A 299 -14.93 15.98 0.44
C SER A 299 -14.49 16.70 -0.84
N TRP A 300 -14.74 18.00 -0.96
CA TRP A 300 -14.29 18.78 -2.11
C TRP A 300 -12.77 18.84 -2.22
N GLY A 301 -12.05 18.97 -1.10
CA GLY A 301 -10.59 18.92 -1.09
C GLY A 301 -10.05 17.59 -1.64
N ILE A 302 -10.64 16.46 -1.23
CA ILE A 302 -10.26 15.12 -1.73
C ILE A 302 -10.59 15.00 -3.22
N ILE A 303 -11.82 15.35 -3.62
CA ILE A 303 -12.28 15.25 -5.01
C ILE A 303 -11.40 16.11 -5.94
N ILE A 304 -11.17 17.37 -5.59
CA ILE A 304 -10.33 18.28 -6.39
C ILE A 304 -8.88 17.80 -6.41
N GLY A 305 -8.34 17.36 -5.28
CA GLY A 305 -7.00 16.78 -5.20
C GLY A 305 -6.84 15.60 -6.16
N LEU A 306 -7.71 14.60 -6.08
CA LEU A 306 -7.61 13.38 -6.88
C LEU A 306 -8.00 13.57 -8.35
N CYS A 307 -9.15 14.20 -8.63
CA CYS A 307 -9.69 14.29 -10.00
C CYS A 307 -8.99 15.36 -10.84
N ILE A 308 -8.51 16.43 -10.22
CA ILE A 308 -7.86 17.55 -10.92
C ILE A 308 -6.37 17.60 -10.60
N GLY A 309 -6.03 17.62 -9.31
CA GLY A 309 -4.65 17.78 -8.85
C GLY A 309 -3.71 16.72 -9.37
N LYS A 310 -4.10 15.46 -9.31
CA LYS A 310 -3.23 14.35 -9.72
C LYS A 310 -2.98 14.30 -11.24
N PRO A 311 -4.01 14.31 -12.13
CA PRO A 311 -3.77 14.40 -13.56
C PRO A 311 -2.98 15.65 -13.96
N LEU A 312 -3.31 16.81 -13.36
CA LEU A 312 -2.62 18.06 -13.64
C LEU A 312 -1.16 18.02 -13.18
N GLY A 313 -0.90 17.50 -11.98
CA GLY A 313 0.44 17.36 -11.42
C GLY A 313 1.34 16.45 -12.25
N ILE A 314 0.85 15.25 -12.60
CA ILE A 314 1.60 14.30 -13.43
C ILE A 314 1.87 14.89 -14.81
N THR A 315 0.83 15.42 -15.48
CA THR A 315 0.97 15.91 -16.86
C THR A 315 1.86 17.15 -16.95
N THR A 316 1.72 18.11 -16.03
CA THR A 316 2.56 19.32 -16.00
C THR A 316 4.00 18.98 -15.68
N ALA A 317 4.27 18.12 -14.69
CA ALA A 317 5.62 17.72 -14.33
C ALA A 317 6.32 16.97 -15.48
N CYS A 318 5.64 16.01 -16.11
CA CYS A 318 6.15 15.30 -17.28
C CYS A 318 6.37 16.23 -18.47
N TYR A 319 5.44 17.14 -18.75
CA TYR A 319 5.55 18.11 -19.84
C TYR A 319 6.74 19.06 -19.65
N LEU A 320 6.95 19.57 -18.44
CA LEU A 320 8.09 20.43 -18.11
C LEU A 320 9.43 19.71 -18.27
N LEU A 321 9.49 18.43 -17.91
CA LEU A 321 10.69 17.62 -18.06
C LEU A 321 11.06 17.42 -19.54
N VAL A 322 10.06 17.02 -20.35
CA VAL A 322 10.25 16.75 -21.79
C VAL A 322 10.54 18.03 -22.56
N SER A 323 9.82 19.13 -22.27
CA SER A 323 10.02 20.42 -22.96
C SER A 323 11.42 21.00 -22.73
N ARG A 324 12.04 20.73 -21.57
CA ARG A 324 13.40 21.17 -21.25
C ARG A 324 14.51 20.23 -21.76
N LYS A 325 14.17 19.16 -22.51
CA LYS A 325 15.11 18.11 -22.99
C LYS A 325 15.96 17.50 -21.87
N LEU A 326 15.39 17.40 -20.66
CA LEU A 326 16.07 16.81 -19.49
C LEU A 326 15.89 15.28 -19.40
N ALA A 327 15.08 14.70 -20.29
CA ALA A 327 14.84 13.26 -20.46
C ALA A 327 14.94 12.88 -21.94
#